data_AF-G5KER4-F1
#
_entry.id   AF-G5KER4-F1
#
_cell.length_a   1.000
_cell.length_b   1.000
_cell.length_c   1.000
_cell.angle_alpha   90.00
_cell.angle_beta   90.00
_cell.angle_gamma   90.00
#
_symmetry.space_group_name_H-M   'P 1'
#
loop_
_entity.id
_entity.type
_entity.pdbx_description
1 polymer ?
#
loop_
_entity_poly.entity_id
_entity_poly.type
_entity_poly.pdbx_seq_one_letter_code
_entity_poly.pdbx_strand_id
1 'polypeptide(L)' 'MIKLLKKLIFAKEEPKHESKWTIEHNGWRANAKQYDEFIARMRGVK' A
#
# COMPACT_ATOMS: atom_id res chain seq x y z
N MET A 1 -36.65 4.07 15.05
CA MET A 1 -35.51 3.90 15.99
C MET A 1 -34.71 2.61 15.76
N ILE A 2 -35.33 1.43 15.73
CA ILE A 2 -34.62 0.13 15.55
C ILE A 2 -33.78 0.01 14.26
N LYS A 3 -34.22 0.63 13.14
CA LYS A 3 -33.47 0.60 11.87
C LYS A 3 -32.13 1.34 11.93
N LEU A 4 -32.03 2.39 12.76
CA LEU A 4 -30.82 3.20 12.88
C LEU A 4 -29.75 2.44 13.70
N LEU A 5 -30.17 1.83 14.80
CA LEU A 5 -29.32 0.97 15.64
C LEU A 5 -28.73 -0.20 14.85
N LYS A 6 -29.53 -0.86 14.01
CA LYS A 6 -29.01 -1.95 13.15
C LYS A 6 -27.96 -1.44 12.16
N LYS A 7 -28.13 -0.25 11.56
CA LYS A 7 -27.11 0.34 10.69
C LYS A 7 -25.82 0.70 11.43
N LEU A 8 -25.89 1.13 12.69
CA LEU A 8 -24.72 1.42 13.53
C LEU A 8 -24.00 0.14 13.98
N ILE A 9 -24.74 -0.89 14.39
CA ILE A 9 -24.18 -2.16 14.89
C ILE A 9 -23.61 -3.01 13.73
N PHE A 10 -24.26 -2.98 12.56
CA PHE A 10 -23.84 -3.69 11.35
C PHE A 10 -23.19 -2.77 10.32
N ALA A 11 -22.76 -1.57 10.71
CA ALA A 11 -21.76 -0.82 9.96
C ALA A 11 -20.43 -1.58 10.09
N LYS A 12 -20.37 -2.73 9.40
CA LYS A 12 -19.16 -3.46 9.16
C LYS A 12 -18.21 -2.44 8.55
N GLU A 13 -17.10 -2.17 9.21
CA GLU A 13 -15.97 -1.54 8.53
C GLU A 13 -15.76 -2.38 7.29
N GLU A 14 -16.05 -1.81 6.12
CA GLU A 14 -15.61 -2.41 4.87
C GLU A 14 -14.13 -2.69 5.06
N PRO A 15 -13.65 -3.92 4.79
CA PRO A 15 -12.25 -4.25 4.99
C PRO A 15 -11.49 -3.16 4.27
N LYS A 16 -10.74 -2.33 5.02
CA LYS A 16 -9.95 -1.26 4.44
C LYS A 16 -9.19 -1.93 3.33
N HIS A 17 -9.56 -1.59 2.10
CA HIS A 17 -8.87 -2.08 0.93
C HIS A 17 -7.56 -1.31 1.00
N GLU A 18 -6.63 -1.77 1.86
CA GLU A 18 -5.30 -1.23 1.98
C GLU A 18 -4.61 -1.60 0.68
N SER A 19 -4.92 -0.79 -0.33
CA SER A 19 -4.02 -0.27 -1.32
C SER A 19 -3.03 -1.34 -1.78
N LYS A 20 -3.43 -2.11 -2.80
CA LYS A 20 -2.49 -2.89 -3.63
C LYS A 20 -1.29 -2.04 -4.08
N TRP A 21 -1.47 -0.72 -4.16
CA TRP A 21 -0.44 0.27 -4.43
C TRP A 21 0.76 0.18 -3.48
N THR A 22 0.55 -0.12 -2.19
CA THR A 22 1.64 -0.23 -1.20
C THR A 22 2.55 -1.42 -1.50
N ILE A 23 2.02 -2.51 -2.06
CA ILE A 23 2.81 -3.70 -2.42
C ILE A 23 3.51 -3.48 -3.77
N GLU A 24 2.85 -2.84 -4.72
CA GLU A 24 3.43 -2.55 -6.04
C GLU A 24 4.56 -1.51 -5.97
N HIS A 25 4.44 -0.52 -5.08
CA HIS A 25 5.40 0.59 -4.99
C HIS A 25 6.39 0.45 -3.83
N ASN A 26 5.98 -0.12 -2.69
CA ASN A 26 6.84 -0.31 -1.51
C ASN A 26 7.16 -1.79 -1.25
N GLY A 27 6.85 -2.68 -2.20
CA GLY A 27 7.24 -4.09 -2.11
C GLY A 27 8.75 -4.25 -2.14
N TRP A 28 9.24 -5.37 -1.59
CA TRP A 28 10.67 -5.71 -1.54
C TRP A 28 11.38 -5.54 -2.89
N ARG A 29 10.75 -6.01 -3.97
CA ARG A 29 11.32 -5.93 -5.33
C ARG A 29 11.42 -4.49 -5.85
N ALA A 30 10.44 -3.64 -5.55
CA ALA A 30 10.45 -2.24 -5.98
C ALA A 30 11.55 -1.45 -5.25
N ASN A 31 11.68 -1.65 -3.94
CA ASN A 31 12.74 -1.05 -3.14
C ASN A 31 14.14 -1.52 -3.55
N ALA A 32 14.33 -2.81 -3.84
CA ALA A 32 15.61 -3.34 -4.31
C ALA A 32 16.03 -2.69 -5.64
N LYS A 33 15.10 -2.56 -6.59
CA LYS A 33 15.36 -1.90 -7.87
C LYS A 33 15.76 -0.44 -7.71
N GLN A 34 15.08 0.31 -6.84
CA GLN A 34 15.42 1.70 -6.56
C GLN A 34 16.82 1.85 -5.95
N TYR A 35 17.20 0.92 -5.05
CA TYR A 35 18.54 0.91 -4.48
C TYR A 35 19.61 0.61 -5.52
N ASP A 36 19.39 -0.38 -6.38
CA ASP A 36 20.32 -0.73 -7.46
C ASP A 36 20.51 0.44 -8.45
N GLU A 37 19.42 1.13 -8.83
CA GLU A 37 19.47 2.33 -9.67
C GLU A 37 20.23 3.48 -8.99
N PHE A 38 20.00 3.68 -7.69
CA PHE A 38 20.74 4.67 -6.90
C PHE A 38 22.24 4.37 -6.87
N ILE A 39 22.60 3.11 -6.62
CA ILE A 39 24.00 2.68 -6.60
C ILE A 39 24.65 2.78 -7.98
N ALA A 40 23.95 2.42 -9.06
CA ALA A 40 24.44 2.56 -10.43
C ALA A 40 24.75 4.04 -10.76
N ARG A 41 23.85 4.95 -10.37
CA ARG A 41 24.05 6.40 -10.51
C ARG A 41 25.24 6.91 -9.71
N MET A 42 25.41 6.46 -8.47
CA MET A 42 26.55 6.83 -7.62
C MET A 42 27.88 6.30 -8.15
N ARG A 43 27.87 5.14 -8.82
CA ARG A 43 29.05 4.54 -9.45
C ARG A 43 29.39 5.13 -10.82
N GLY A 44 28.58 6.08 -11.32
CA GLY A 44 28.80 6.71 -12.62
C GLY A 44 28.65 5.74 -13.81
N VAL A 45 27.97 4.61 -13.62
CA VAL A 45 27.69 3.66 -14.69
C VAL A 45 26.50 4.23 -15.47
N LYS A 46 26.81 4.74 -16.67
CA LYS A 46 25.86 5.34 -17.61
C LYS A 46 25.30 4.29 -18.56
#